data_AF-A0A7K9M1C5-F1
#
_entry.id   AF-A0A7K9M1C5-F1
#
_cell.length_a   1.000
_cell.length_b   1.000
_cell.length_c   1.000
_cell.angle_alpha   90.00
_cell.angle_beta   90.00
_cell.angle_gamma   90.00
#
_symmetry.space_group_name_H-M   'P 1'
#
loop_
_entity.id
_entity.type
_entity.pdbx_description
1 polymer ?
#
loop_
_entity_poly.entity_id
_entity_poly.type
_entity_poly.pdbx_seq_one_letter_code
_entity_poly.pdbx_strand_id
1 'polypeptide(L)' 'MAYFVLFLGLCFVLGGLAVASNPSPYYGVMGLVVGSVVGCGWLMSLGVSFVSLVLFMVYLGGILVGFVYPVS' A
#
# COMPACT_ATOMS: atom_id res chain seq x y z
N MET A 1 19.03 -7.08 -9.85
CA MET A 1 18.29 -7.06 -8.56
C MET A 1 18.16 -5.67 -7.95
N ALA A 2 19.25 -4.93 -7.71
CA ALA A 2 19.17 -3.64 -7.00
C ALA A 2 18.21 -2.61 -7.66
N TYR A 3 18.21 -2.49 -8.98
CA TYR A 3 17.32 -1.57 -9.71
C TYR A 3 15.83 -1.89 -9.55
N PHE A 4 15.47 -3.16 -9.45
CA PHE A 4 14.07 -3.60 -9.27
C PHE A 4 13.55 -3.23 -7.88
N VAL A 5 14.38 -3.44 -6.86
CA VAL A 5 14.14 -3.05 -5.46
C VAL A 5 14.00 -1.52 -5.33
N LEU A 6 14.85 -0.77 -6.04
CA LEU A 6 14.82 0.70 -6.05
C LEU A 6 13.56 1.24 -6.77
N PHE A 7 13.17 0.61 -7.88
CA PHE A 7 11.94 0.94 -8.60
C PHE A 7 10.69 0.69 -7.74
N LEU A 8 10.61 -0.45 -7.06
CA LEU A 8 9.55 -0.76 -6.09
C LEU A 8 9.51 0.27 -4.96
N GLY A 9 10.65 0.65 -4.40
CA GLY A 9 10.74 1.71 -3.38
C GLY A 9 10.22 3.06 -3.88
N LEU A 10 10.51 3.42 -5.12
CA LEU A 10 10.04 4.68 -5.74
C LEU A 10 8.52 4.67 -5.94
N CYS A 11 7.96 3.56 -6.43
CA CYS A 11 6.52 3.35 -6.52
C CYS A 11 5.83 3.39 -5.15
N PHE A 12 6.48 2.89 -4.10
CA PHE A 12 5.95 2.94 -2.73
C PHE A 12 5.85 4.39 -2.21
N VAL A 13 6.90 5.20 -2.44
CA VAL A 13 6.91 6.63 -2.07
C VAL A 13 5.84 7.40 -2.85
N LEU A 14 5.66 7.12 -4.15
CA LEU A 14 4.59 7.71 -4.95
C LEU A 14 3.19 7.34 -4.45
N GLY A 15 2.99 6.08 -4.03
CA GLY A 15 1.75 5.65 -3.37
C GLY A 15 1.48 6.42 -2.09
N GLY A 16 2.51 6.59 -1.23
CA GLY A 16 2.40 7.40 -0.01
C GLY A 16 2.12 8.88 -0.27
N LEU A 17 2.75 9.46 -1.30
CA LEU A 17 2.47 10.84 -1.75
C LEU A 17 1.03 10.99 -2.24
N ALA A 18 0.49 10.00 -2.95
CA ALA A 18 -0.90 10.01 -3.39
C ALA A 18 -1.87 10.05 -2.19
N VAL A 19 -1.58 9.29 -1.12
CA VAL A 19 -2.35 9.34 0.13
C VAL A 19 -2.24 10.70 0.81
N ALA A 20 -1.04 11.28 0.87
CA ALA A 20 -0.79 12.56 1.52
C ALA A 20 -1.32 13.78 0.73
N SER A 21 -1.55 13.64 -0.58
CA SER A 21 -1.97 14.74 -1.45
C SER A 21 -3.43 15.19 -1.28
N ASN A 22 -4.23 14.48 -0.48
CA ASN A 22 -5.57 14.87 -0.02
C ASN A 22 -6.54 15.45 -1.09
N PRO A 23 -6.84 14.82 -2.24
CA PRO A 23 -7.89 15.32 -3.12
C PRO A 23 -9.29 14.85 -2.68
N SER A 24 -9.45 13.61 -2.19
CA SER A 24 -10.68 13.09 -1.57
C SER A 24 -10.46 11.69 -0.96
N PRO A 25 -11.33 11.20 -0.05
CA PRO A 25 -11.16 9.91 0.65
C PRO A 25 -11.01 8.72 -0.31
N TYR A 26 -11.71 8.74 -1.46
CA TYR A 26 -11.64 7.69 -2.48
C TYR A 26 -10.25 7.55 -3.12
N TYR A 27 -9.59 8.67 -3.38
CA TYR A 27 -8.22 8.67 -3.92
C TYR A 27 -7.19 8.22 -2.87
N GLY A 28 -7.46 8.50 -1.59
CA GLY A 28 -6.66 7.97 -0.48
C GLY A 28 -6.68 6.44 -0.45
N VAL A 29 -7.86 5.83 -0.57
CA VAL A 29 -8.00 4.35 -0.62
C VAL A 29 -7.27 3.77 -1.84
N MET A 30 -7.40 4.38 -3.02
CA MET A 30 -6.65 3.94 -4.21
C MET A 30 -5.12 4.03 -4.01
N GLY A 31 -4.63 5.10 -3.39
CA GLY A 31 -3.21 5.25 -3.04
C GLY A 31 -2.73 4.21 -2.03
N LEU A 32 -3.56 3.87 -1.03
CA LEU A 32 -3.27 2.85 -0.01
C LEU A 32 -3.25 1.44 -0.61
N VAL A 33 -4.16 1.12 -1.53
CA VAL A 33 -4.18 -0.16 -2.26
C VAL A 33 -2.91 -0.33 -3.09
N VAL A 34 -2.56 0.68 -3.90
CA VAL A 34 -1.34 0.62 -4.72
C VAL A 34 -0.08 0.57 -3.84
N GLY A 35 -0.02 1.38 -2.78
CA GLY A 35 1.11 1.41 -1.85
C GLY A 35 1.31 0.08 -1.12
N SER A 36 0.23 -0.57 -0.66
CA SER A 36 0.30 -1.86 0.02
C SER A 36 0.74 -3.01 -0.91
N VAL A 37 0.27 -3.05 -2.16
CA VAL A 37 0.72 -4.06 -3.15
C VAL A 37 2.20 -3.90 -3.45
N VAL A 38 2.65 -2.66 -3.70
CA VAL A 38 4.05 -2.36 -4.01
C VAL A 38 4.96 -2.63 -2.81
N GLY A 39 4.54 -2.24 -1.60
CA GLY A 39 5.26 -2.52 -0.36
C GLY A 39 5.40 -4.02 -0.07
N CYS A 40 4.35 -4.81 -0.37
CA CYS A 40 4.42 -6.26 -0.25
C CYS A 40 5.38 -6.89 -1.27
N GLY A 41 5.37 -6.43 -2.52
CA GLY A 41 6.34 -6.85 -3.53
C GLY A 41 7.78 -6.54 -3.12
N TRP A 42 8.00 -5.42 -2.43
CA TRP A 42 9.31 -5.03 -1.92
C TRP A 42 9.78 -5.93 -0.77
N LEU A 43 8.91 -6.21 0.23
CA LEU A 43 9.19 -7.13 1.34
C LEU A 43 9.37 -8.58 0.89
N MET A 44 8.62 -9.03 -0.11
CA MET A 44 8.82 -10.34 -0.74
C MET A 44 10.20 -10.45 -1.39
N SER A 45 10.71 -9.37 -2.00
CA SER A 45 12.06 -9.35 -2.57
C SER A 45 13.18 -9.42 -1.52
N LEU A 46 12.87 -9.16 -0.23
CA LEU A 46 13.78 -9.30 0.90
C LEU A 46 13.64 -10.67 1.60
N GLY A 47 12.76 -11.55 1.12
CA GLY A 47 12.53 -12.88 1.69
C GLY A 47 11.53 -12.92 2.85
N VAL A 48 10.86 -11.80 3.16
CA VAL A 48 9.93 -11.69 4.31
C VAL A 48 8.46 -11.77 3.85
N SER A 49 8.11 -12.85 3.15
CA SER A 49 6.82 -13.02 2.46
C SER A 49 5.63 -13.24 3.41
N PHE A 50 5.82 -13.91 4.54
CA PHE A 50 4.73 -14.13 5.52
C PHE A 50 4.30 -12.83 6.19
N VAL A 51 5.25 -12.02 6.65
CA VAL A 51 4.97 -10.74 7.32
C VAL A 51 4.33 -9.74 6.35
N SER A 52 4.73 -9.75 5.06
CA SER A 52 4.10 -8.88 4.06
C SER A 52 2.61 -9.20 3.85
N LEU A 53 2.24 -10.49 3.81
CA LEU A 53 0.85 -10.90 3.61
C LEU A 53 -0.03 -10.55 4.82
N VAL A 54 0.51 -10.67 6.04
CA VAL A 54 -0.21 -10.26 7.26
C VAL A 54 -0.42 -8.74 7.28
N LEU A 55 0.63 -7.95 6.95
CA LEU A 55 0.51 -6.50 6.83
C LEU A 55 -0.51 -6.09 5.76
N PHE A 56 -0.50 -6.77 4.61
CA PHE A 56 -1.48 -6.54 3.54
C PHE A 56 -2.91 -6.74 4.04
N MET A 57 -3.19 -7.88 4.67
CA MET A 57 -4.53 -8.24 5.15
C MET A 57 -5.04 -7.29 6.22
N VAL A 58 -4.21 -6.93 7.21
CA VAL A 58 -4.62 -6.02 8.29
C VAL A 58 -4.77 -4.59 7.78
N TYR A 59 -3.86 -4.12 6.93
CA TYR A 59 -3.86 -2.74 6.44
C TYR A 59 -5.00 -2.49 5.46
N LEU A 60 -5.19 -3.36 4.46
CA LEU A 60 -6.34 -3.26 3.56
C LEU A 60 -7.67 -3.57 4.27
N GLY A 61 -7.71 -4.62 5.09
CA GLY A 61 -8.92 -5.00 5.81
C GLY A 61 -9.40 -3.90 6.77
N GLY A 62 -8.48 -3.31 7.55
CA GLY A 62 -8.81 -2.25 8.50
C GLY A 62 -9.25 -0.94 7.82
N ILE A 63 -8.60 -0.58 6.71
CA ILE A 63 -8.91 0.67 5.99
C ILE A 63 -10.22 0.54 5.21
N LEU A 64 -10.49 -0.61 4.59
CA LEU A 64 -11.76 -0.83 3.90
C LEU A 64 -12.95 -0.79 4.88
N VAL A 65 -12.82 -1.36 6.08
CA VAL A 65 -13.89 -1.30 7.10
C VAL A 65 -14.06 0.12 7.66
N GLY A 66 -12.95 0.85 7.89
CA GLY A 66 -13.01 2.21 8.43
C GLY A 66 -13.47 3.28 7.44
N PHE A 67 -13.25 3.09 6.14
CA PHE A 67 -13.57 4.10 5.11
C PHE A 67 -14.75 3.75 4.21
N VAL A 68 -14.97 2.47 3.86
CA VAL A 68 -16.08 2.09 2.96
C VAL A 68 -17.39 1.98 3.72
N TYR A 69 -17.36 1.42 4.94
CA TYR A 69 -18.56 1.18 5.74
C TYR A 69 -19.32 2.43 6.24
N PRO A 70 -18.68 3.56 6.58
CA PRO A 70 -19.40 4.78 6.98
C PRO A 70 -19.81 5.68 5.80
N VAL A 71 -19.30 5.43 4.60
CA VAL A 71 -19.62 6.21 3.39
C VAL A 71 -20.83 5.62 2.63
N SER A 72 -21.17 4.35 2.88
CA SER A 72 -22.41 3.68 2.45
C SER A 72 -23.56 3.91 3.42
#